data_AF-A0A2M7WL99-F1
#
_entry.id   AF-A0A2M7WL99-F1
#
_cell.length_a   1.000
_cell.length_b   1.000
_cell.length_c   1.000
_cell.angle_alpha   90.00
_cell.angle_beta   90.00
_cell.angle_gamma   90.00
#
_symmetry.space_group_name_H-M   'P 1'
#
loop_
_entity.id
_entity.type
_entity.pdbx_description
1 polymer ?
#
loop_
_entity_poly.entity_id
_entity_poly.type
_entity_poly.pdbx_seq_one_letter_code
_entity_poly.pdbx_strand_id
1 'polypeptide(L)'
;MAVFEFETILYRGQDYWWQWNERNNLEGFGKASNQHIFTWQPHGSQFTILEDVAKERLAIRIKQPPIVNRNEILKAIEFDESWIEIIK
;
A
#
# COMPACT_ATOMS: atom_id res chain seq x y z
N MET A 1 -9.97 -0.07 -6.51
CA MET A 1 -8.78 0.79 -6.43
C MET A 1 -8.97 1.97 -7.36
N ALA A 2 -8.49 3.14 -6.97
CA ALA A 2 -8.39 4.32 -7.83
C ALA A 2 -6.92 4.63 -8.07
N VAL A 3 -6.57 4.93 -9.31
CA VAL A 3 -5.22 5.39 -9.69
C VAL A 3 -5.38 6.73 -10.39
N PHE A 4 -4.62 7.72 -9.98
CA PHE A 4 -4.60 9.05 -10.57
C PHE A 4 -3.22 9.66 -10.40
N GLU A 5 -2.93 10.68 -11.22
CA GLU A 5 -1.73 11.48 -11.15
C GLU A 5 -2.10 12.90 -10.74
N PHE A 6 -1.17 13.57 -10.07
CA PHE A 6 -1.32 14.97 -9.66
C PHE A 6 0.07 15.61 -9.62
N GLU A 7 0.11 16.94 -9.70
CA GLU A 7 1.36 17.68 -9.59
C GLU A 7 1.93 17.55 -8.18
N THR A 8 3.21 17.17 -8.10
CA THR A 8 3.92 17.09 -6.82
C THR A 8 4.14 18.49 -6.25
N ILE A 9 3.98 18.61 -4.92
CA ILE A 9 4.23 19.84 -4.17
C ILE A 9 5.30 19.64 -3.10
N LEU A 10 5.85 20.75 -2.59
CA LEU A 10 6.75 20.74 -1.44
C LEU A 10 5.95 20.73 -0.13
N TYR A 11 6.12 19.68 0.67
CA TYR A 11 5.59 19.60 2.03
C TYR A 11 6.59 20.18 3.04
N ARG A 12 6.33 21.39 3.55
CA ARG A 12 7.22 22.00 4.55
C ARG A 12 6.84 21.51 5.94
N GLY A 13 7.77 20.87 6.66
CA GLY A 13 7.48 20.29 7.97
C GLY A 13 6.90 21.26 9.01
N GLN A 14 7.22 22.56 8.90
CA GLN A 14 6.69 23.62 9.76
C GLN A 14 5.18 23.87 9.59
N ASP A 15 4.58 23.44 8.48
CA ASP A 15 3.15 23.63 8.19
C ASP A 15 2.28 22.56 8.84
N TYR A 16 2.89 21.60 9.56
CA TYR A 16 2.21 20.46 10.18
C TYR A 16 2.45 20.37 11.69
N TRP A 17 1.45 19.85 12.40
CA TRP A 17 1.57 19.42 13.79
C TRP A 17 1.44 17.89 13.86
N TRP A 18 2.02 17.28 14.89
CA TRP A 18 2.22 15.84 14.95
C TRP A 18 1.68 15.24 16.25
N GLN A 19 1.12 14.05 16.16
CA GLN A 19 0.65 13.29 17.32
C GLN A 19 0.86 11.79 17.12
N TRP A 20 0.96 11.06 18.24
CA TRP A 20 0.89 9.60 18.22
C TRP A 20 -0.56 9.15 18.41
N ASN A 21 -1.04 8.21 17.58
CA ASN A 21 -2.36 7.61 17.76
C ASN A 21 -2.29 6.33 18.63
N GLU A 22 -3.45 5.76 18.95
CA GLU A 22 -3.58 4.53 19.77
C GLU A 22 -2.84 3.31 19.19
N ARG A 23 -2.52 3.33 17.89
CA ARG A 23 -1.78 2.27 17.18
C ARG A 23 -0.29 2.55 17.08
N ASN A 24 0.21 3.56 17.80
CA ASN A 24 1.60 4.03 17.75
C ASN A 24 2.04 4.49 16.36
N ASN A 25 1.13 4.98 15.51
CA ASN A 25 1.53 5.71 14.31
C ASN A 25 1.81 7.16 14.66
N LEU A 26 2.83 7.75 14.03
CA LEU A 26 3.03 9.19 14.06
C LEU A 26 2.22 9.80 12.92
N GLU A 27 1.23 10.61 13.28
CA GLU A 27 0.33 11.26 12.34
C GLU A 27 0.65 12.74 12.23
N GLY A 28 0.67 13.25 10.99
CA GLY A 28 0.90 14.64 10.67
C GLY A 28 -0.36 15.31 10.14
N PHE A 29 -0.73 16.44 10.73
CA PHE A 29 -1.93 17.20 10.40
C PHE A 29 -1.58 18.61 9.95
N GLY A 30 -2.25 19.13 8.93
CA GLY A 30 -2.04 20.49 8.44
C GLY A 30 -2.46 21.52 9.50
N LYS A 31 -1.60 22.49 9.84
CA LYS A 31 -1.92 23.52 10.83
C LYS A 31 -3.09 24.43 10.43
N ALA A 32 -3.24 24.69 9.13
CA ALA A 32 -4.29 25.57 8.63
C ALA A 32 -5.66 24.89 8.53
N SER A 33 -5.70 23.62 8.12
CA SER A 33 -6.94 22.88 7.84
C SER A 33 -7.32 21.87 8.92
N ASN A 34 -6.38 21.51 9.79
CA ASN A 34 -6.49 20.39 10.72
C ASN A 34 -6.75 19.03 10.04
N GLN A 35 -6.47 18.93 8.75
CA GLN A 35 -6.63 17.70 7.96
C GLN A 35 -5.45 16.75 8.21
N HIS A 36 -5.73 15.46 8.28
CA HIS A 36 -4.72 14.40 8.37
C HIS A 36 -4.04 14.23 7.01
N ILE A 37 -2.73 14.48 6.94
CA ILE A 37 -1.95 14.44 5.70
C ILE A 37 -0.91 13.32 5.72
N PHE A 38 -0.34 12.98 6.88
CA PHE A 38 0.72 11.98 6.96
C PHE A 38 0.44 10.89 7.99
N THR A 39 0.83 9.66 7.66
CA THR A 39 0.91 8.55 8.61
C THR A 39 2.25 7.86 8.48
N TRP A 40 2.99 7.79 9.58
CA TRP A 40 4.22 7.02 9.69
C TRP A 40 4.01 5.86 10.68
N GLN A 41 4.20 4.63 10.22
CA GLN A 41 4.02 3.43 11.05
C GLN A 41 5.17 3.21 12.05
N PRO A 42 4.90 2.60 13.24
CA PRO A 42 5.85 2.45 14.35
C PRO A 42 7.14 1.67 14.06
N HIS A 43 7.20 0.96 12.93
CA HIS A 43 8.38 0.20 12.51
C HIS A 43 9.09 0.83 11.29
N GLY A 44 8.64 1.99 10.84
CA GLY A 44 9.24 2.70 9.70
C GLY A 44 9.06 2.01 8.34
N SER A 45 8.34 0.89 8.28
CA SER A 45 8.07 0.12 7.07
C SER A 45 7.26 0.87 6.02
N GLN A 46 6.51 1.89 6.43
CA GLN A 46 5.64 2.65 5.55
C GLN A 46 5.47 4.09 6.01
N PHE A 47 5.57 4.99 5.04
CA PHE A 47 5.18 6.39 5.14
C PHE A 47 4.08 6.64 4.10
N THR A 48 2.94 7.17 4.55
CA THR A 48 1.76 7.41 3.70
C THR A 48 1.45 8.90 3.68
N ILE A 49 1.23 9.42 2.48
CA ILE A 49 0.63 10.75 2.25
C ILE A 49 -0.84 10.51 1.90
N LEU A 50 -1.74 11.13 2.66
CA LEU A 50 -3.18 11.03 2.45
C LEU A 50 -3.59 12.11 1.45
N GLU A 51 -4.16 11.68 0.33
CA GLU A 51 -4.64 12.57 -0.72
C GLU A 51 -6.10 12.29 -1.05
N ASP A 52 -6.83 13.35 -1.35
CA ASP A 52 -8.20 13.23 -1.84
C ASP A 52 -8.19 12.66 -3.25
N VAL A 53 -9.03 11.66 -3.46
CA VAL A 53 -9.10 10.97 -4.75
C VAL A 53 -9.66 11.92 -5.82
N ALA A 54 -8.85 12.20 -6.83
CA ALA A 54 -9.23 13.08 -7.93
C ALA A 54 -10.55 12.66 -8.63
N LYS A 55 -11.27 13.65 -9.16
CA LYS A 55 -12.48 13.40 -9.98
C LYS A 55 -12.13 12.61 -11.23
N GLU A 56 -11.07 13.04 -11.92
CA GLU A 56 -10.49 12.32 -13.05
C GLU A 56 -9.52 11.28 -12.52
N ARG A 57 -9.90 10.00 -12.64
CA ARG A 57 -9.13 8.87 -12.14
C ARG A 57 -9.42 7.62 -12.95
N LEU A 58 -8.48 6.70 -12.95
CA LEU A 58 -8.71 5.33 -13.38
C LEU A 58 -9.29 4.51 -12.23
N ALA A 59 -10.56 4.11 -12.35
CA ALA A 59 -11.22 3.23 -11.40
C ALA A 59 -11.03 1.75 -11.80
N ILE A 60 -10.25 1.00 -11.02
CA ILE A 60 -9.95 -0.42 -11.27
C ILE A 60 -10.67 -1.27 -10.23
N ARG A 61 -11.48 -2.21 -10.72
CA ARG A 61 -12.04 -3.30 -9.90
C ARG A 61 -11.44 -4.62 -10.37
N ILE A 62 -10.60 -5.21 -9.53
CA ILE A 62 -10.08 -6.55 -9.74
C ILE A 62 -11.18 -7.53 -9.35
N LYS A 63 -11.57 -8.43 -10.26
CA LYS A 63 -12.46 -9.54 -9.93
C LYS A 63 -11.66 -10.58 -9.15
N GLN A 64 -12.32 -11.27 -8.22
CA GLN A 64 -11.69 -12.40 -7.57
C GLN A 64 -11.23 -13.40 -8.65
N PRO A 65 -9.92 -13.70 -8.73
CA PRO A 65 -9.45 -14.66 -9.72
C PRO A 65 -10.02 -16.04 -9.41
N PRO A 66 -10.27 -16.90 -10.42
CA PRO A 66 -10.62 -18.28 -10.17
C PRO A 66 -9.49 -18.96 -9.39
N ILE A 67 -9.85 -19.91 -8.53
CA ILE A 67 -8.87 -20.77 -7.88
C ILE A 67 -8.23 -21.62 -8.98
N VAL A 68 -6.93 -21.45 -9.19
CA VAL A 68 -6.20 -22.23 -10.18
C VAL A 68 -5.97 -23.63 -9.63
N ASN A 69 -6.22 -24.66 -10.45
CA ASN A 69 -6.00 -26.04 -10.04
C ASN A 69 -4.51 -26.28 -9.78
N ARG A 70 -4.15 -26.82 -8.60
CA ARG A 70 -2.76 -27.11 -8.21
C ARG A 70 -2.01 -27.89 -9.30
N ASN A 71 -2.64 -28.91 -9.88
CA ASN A 71 -2.00 -29.76 -10.89
C ASN A 71 -1.73 -29.00 -12.19
N GLU A 72 -2.62 -28.07 -12.56
CA GLU A 72 -2.39 -27.20 -13.72
C GLU A 72 -1.22 -26.25 -13.48
N ILE A 73 -1.07 -25.71 -12.26
CA ILE A 73 0.10 -24.90 -11.89
C ILE A 73 1.37 -25.73 -11.99
N LEU A 74 1.42 -26.90 -11.33
CA LEU A 74 2.59 -27.78 -11.33
C LEU A 74 3.00 -28.17 -12.76
N LYS A 75 2.01 -28.47 -13.61
CA LYS A 75 2.26 -28.74 -15.03
C LYS A 75 2.79 -27.53 -15.78
N ALA A 76 2.22 -26.34 -15.54
CA ALA A 76 2.61 -25.11 -16.23
C ALA A 76 4.03 -24.64 -15.87
N ILE A 77 4.50 -24.97 -14.67
CA ILE A 77 5.88 -24.70 -14.23
C ILE A 77 6.85 -25.86 -14.53
N GLU A 78 6.39 -26.88 -15.27
CA GLU A 78 7.17 -28.08 -15.60
C GLU A 78 7.76 -28.76 -14.36
N PHE A 79 7.00 -28.76 -13.27
CA PHE A 79 7.41 -29.44 -12.04
C PHE A 79 7.59 -30.94 -12.29
N ASP A 80 8.67 -31.49 -11.76
CA ASP A 80 8.91 -32.91 -11.67
C ASP A 80 9.51 -33.30 -10.31
N GLU A 81 9.47 -34.58 -9.97
CA GLU A 81 9.89 -35.08 -8.65
C GLU A 81 11.37 -34.82 -8.32
N SER A 82 12.22 -34.54 -9.32
CA SER A 82 13.64 -34.20 -9.08
C SER A 82 13.84 -32.90 -8.30
N TRP A 83 12.81 -32.06 -8.20
CA TRP A 83 12.84 -30.82 -7.42
C TRP A 83 12.72 -31.06 -5.92
N ILE A 84 12.34 -32.29 -5.50
CA ILE A 84 12.17 -32.65 -4.10
C ILE A 84 13.44 -33.37 -3.61
N GLU A 85 14.14 -32.75 -2.66
CA GLU A 85 15.20 -33.41 -1.89
C GLU A 85 14.69 -33.71 -0.46
N ILE A 86 14.76 -34.97 -0.04
CA ILE A 86 14.44 -35.38 1.34
C ILE A 86 15.73 -35.43 2.15
N ILE A 87 15.97 -34.41 2.97
CA ILE A 87 17.09 -34.37 3.93
C ILE A 87 16.69 -35.11 5.21
N LYS A 88 17.55 -36.03 5.68
CA LYS A 88 17.40 -36.78 6.95
C LYS A 88 18.29 -36.22 8.04
#